data_AF-A0A212RCI1-F1
#
_entry.id   AF-A0A212RCI1-F1
#
_cell.length_a   1.000
_cell.length_b   1.000
_cell.length_c   1.000
_cell.angle_alpha   90.00
_cell.angle_beta   90.00
_cell.angle_gamma   90.00
#
_symmetry.space_group_name_H-M   'P 1'
#
loop_
_entity.id
_entity.type
_entity.pdbx_description
1 polymer ?
#
loop_
_entity_poly.entity_id
_entity_poly.type
_entity_poly.pdbx_seq_one_letter_code
_entity_poly.pdbx_strand_id
1 'polypeptide(L)'
;MSRRVQRRPGADLGKAVFVGRGTCWANPFHIGQTHLLAVHPSELDRKPVAYGIEYSVEGRKGLPLVHLWEAPLTLPSVLGLYKAHILERFGQSHVSRELGGRQLACWCALDQPCHADVLLSLANARSNPSAFASD
;
A
#
# COMPACT_ATOMS: atom_id res chain seq x y z
N MET A 1 -8.91 -17.59 10.61
CA MET A 1 -9.04 -16.12 10.49
C MET A 1 -7.70 -15.54 10.08
N SER A 2 -7.65 -14.80 8.97
CA SER A 2 -6.45 -14.09 8.52
C SER A 2 -6.17 -12.90 9.45
N ARG A 3 -4.93 -12.77 9.95
CA ARG A 3 -4.55 -11.67 10.85
C ARG A 3 -3.06 -11.37 10.77
N ARG A 4 -2.69 -10.16 11.22
CA ARG A 4 -1.30 -9.75 11.43
C ARG A 4 -0.77 -10.36 12.74
N VAL A 5 0.47 -10.83 12.69
CA VAL A 5 1.25 -11.28 13.86
C VAL A 5 2.52 -10.43 13.92
N GLN A 6 2.83 -9.84 15.07
CA GLN A 6 4.12 -9.17 15.24
C GLN A 6 5.19 -10.22 15.57
N ARG A 7 6.21 -10.29 14.74
CA ARG A 7 7.39 -11.12 14.97
C ARG A 7 8.24 -10.47 16.07
N ARG A 8 8.76 -11.31 16.97
CA ARG A 8 9.80 -10.95 17.95
C ARG A 8 11.03 -11.85 17.74
N PRO A 9 12.23 -11.40 18.10
CA PRO A 9 13.43 -12.23 17.98
C PRO A 9 13.24 -13.56 18.71
N GLY A 10 13.57 -14.67 18.06
CA GLY A 10 13.42 -16.02 18.62
C GLY A 10 11.98 -16.55 18.74
N ALA A 11 10.95 -15.77 18.39
CA ALA A 11 9.56 -16.23 18.46
C ALA A 11 9.24 -17.20 17.32
N ASP A 12 8.58 -18.32 17.66
CA ASP A 12 7.94 -19.20 16.68
C ASP A 12 6.75 -18.48 16.05
N LEU A 13 6.70 -18.49 14.72
CA LEU A 13 5.62 -17.90 13.93
C LEU A 13 4.47 -18.89 13.68
N GLY A 14 4.65 -20.15 14.05
CA GLY A 14 3.73 -21.23 13.72
C GLY A 14 3.48 -21.27 12.21
N LYS A 15 2.20 -21.10 11.82
CA LYS A 15 1.79 -21.11 10.41
C LYS A 15 1.82 -19.72 9.73
N ALA A 16 2.28 -18.67 10.42
CA ALA A 16 2.28 -17.33 9.83
C ALA A 16 3.41 -17.17 8.79
N VAL A 17 3.08 -16.59 7.64
CA VAL A 17 4.05 -16.28 6.58
C VAL A 17 4.78 -15.00 6.93
N PHE A 18 6.11 -15.05 6.98
CA PHE A 18 6.91 -13.85 7.19
C PHE A 18 6.97 -12.99 5.93
N VAL A 19 6.65 -11.69 6.06
CA VAL A 19 6.57 -10.72 4.94
C VAL A 19 7.48 -9.51 5.13
N GLY A 20 8.40 -9.58 6.10
CA GLY A 20 9.33 -8.48 6.40
C GLY A 20 10.53 -8.40 5.44
N ARG A 21 11.54 -7.62 5.85
CA ARG A 21 12.80 -7.41 5.10
C ARG A 21 13.42 -8.75 4.65
N GLY A 22 13.93 -8.77 3.42
CA GLY A 22 14.53 -9.97 2.80
C GLY A 22 13.54 -10.86 2.05
N THR A 23 12.24 -10.49 2.03
CA THR A 23 11.21 -11.17 1.24
C THR A 23 10.77 -10.30 0.06
N CYS A 24 10.14 -10.91 -0.94
CA CYS A 24 9.50 -10.18 -2.04
C CYS A 24 8.29 -9.34 -1.58
N TRP A 25 7.78 -9.62 -0.38
CA TRP A 25 6.65 -8.93 0.25
C TRP A 25 7.08 -7.74 1.12
N ALA A 26 8.38 -7.48 1.28
CA ALA A 26 8.86 -6.37 2.09
C ALA A 26 8.39 -5.01 1.54
N ASN A 27 8.10 -4.06 2.42
CA ASN A 27 7.82 -2.68 2.02
C ASN A 27 9.14 -1.93 1.72
N PRO A 28 9.34 -1.39 0.50
CA PRO A 28 10.53 -0.62 0.17
C PRO A 28 10.46 0.86 0.60
N PHE A 29 9.29 1.34 1.01
CA PHE A 29 9.05 2.74 1.37
C PHE A 29 9.14 2.98 2.87
N HIS A 30 9.65 4.14 3.27
CA HIS A 30 9.87 4.50 4.67
C HIS A 30 9.27 5.86 4.99
N ILE A 31 8.78 6.04 6.23
CA ILE A 31 8.31 7.35 6.70
C ILE A 31 9.49 8.34 6.65
N GLY A 32 9.22 9.55 6.17
CA GLY A 32 10.24 10.60 6.03
C GLY A 32 11.09 10.51 4.75
N GLN A 33 11.01 9.42 3.99
CA GLN A 33 11.63 9.33 2.66
C GLN A 33 11.01 10.40 1.74
N THR A 34 11.82 11.19 1.03
CA THR A 34 11.29 12.15 0.04
C THR A 34 10.80 11.41 -1.20
N HIS A 35 9.59 11.71 -1.65
CA HIS A 35 9.02 11.17 -2.88
C HIS A 35 8.14 12.20 -3.59
N LEU A 36 7.99 12.06 -4.91
CA LEU A 36 7.02 12.83 -5.68
C LEU A 36 5.62 12.27 -5.42
N LEU A 37 4.76 13.04 -4.77
CA LEU A 37 3.40 12.64 -4.44
C LEU A 37 2.38 13.38 -5.29
N ALA A 38 1.35 12.68 -5.73
CA ALA A 38 0.12 13.31 -6.17
C ALA A 38 -0.72 13.68 -4.94
N VAL A 39 -1.08 14.94 -4.77
CA VAL A 39 -2.00 15.33 -3.69
C VAL A 39 -3.11 16.21 -4.26
N HIS A 40 -4.31 15.99 -3.72
CA HIS A 40 -5.49 16.74 -4.11
C HIS A 40 -5.38 18.20 -3.59
N PRO A 41 -5.86 19.21 -4.35
CA PRO A 41 -5.80 20.60 -3.91
C PRO A 41 -6.40 20.86 -2.52
N SER A 42 -7.42 20.12 -2.09
CA SER A 42 -8.02 20.30 -0.75
C SER A 42 -7.13 19.88 0.43
N GLU A 43 -6.01 19.20 0.18
CA GLU A 43 -5.05 18.75 1.20
C GLU A 43 -3.87 19.73 1.36
N LEU A 44 -3.88 20.84 0.59
CA LEU A 44 -2.82 21.84 0.50
C LEU A 44 -2.62 22.72 1.73
N ASP A 45 -3.71 23.12 2.40
CA ASP A 45 -3.69 24.14 3.47
C ASP A 45 -2.86 23.75 4.71
N ARG A 46 -2.27 22.55 4.73
CA ARG A 46 -1.51 22.00 5.86
C ARG A 46 -0.02 21.81 5.61
N LYS A 47 0.52 22.21 4.45
CA LYS A 47 1.93 21.95 4.11
C LYS A 47 2.62 23.21 3.58
N PRO A 48 3.70 23.69 4.21
CA PRO A 48 4.48 24.77 3.63
C PRO A 48 5.28 24.22 2.43
N VAL A 49 5.40 25.07 1.41
CA VAL A 49 6.39 25.16 0.31
C VAL A 49 6.21 24.47 -1.06
N ALA A 50 6.43 25.34 -2.07
CA ALA A 50 7.26 25.30 -3.29
C ALA A 50 7.01 24.24 -4.40
N TYR A 51 6.52 24.77 -5.53
CA TYR A 51 6.45 24.16 -6.88
C TYR A 51 5.60 22.89 -7.03
N GLY A 52 4.36 23.08 -7.52
CA GLY A 52 3.53 22.00 -8.07
C GLY A 52 3.40 22.13 -9.59
N ILE A 53 3.38 21.01 -10.30
CA ILE A 53 2.92 20.95 -11.71
C ILE A 53 1.48 20.44 -11.69
N GLU A 54 0.57 21.19 -12.30
CA GLU A 54 -0.79 20.74 -12.58
C GLU A 54 -0.74 19.66 -13.67
N TYR A 55 -1.29 18.48 -13.40
CA TYR A 55 -1.45 17.47 -14.43
C TYR A 55 -2.91 17.06 -14.59
N SER A 56 -3.40 17.15 -15.82
CA SER A 56 -4.63 16.51 -16.26
C SER A 56 -4.27 15.21 -16.96
N VAL A 57 -4.80 14.09 -16.49
CA VAL A 57 -4.72 12.84 -17.26
C VAL A 57 -5.80 12.93 -18.35
N GLU A 58 -5.43 13.48 -19.52
CA GLU A 58 -6.32 13.54 -20.67
C GLU A 58 -6.87 12.13 -20.96
N GLY A 59 -8.20 11.99 -20.92
CA GLY A 59 -8.89 10.79 -21.43
C GLY A 59 -9.99 10.20 -20.55
N ARG A 60 -10.18 10.63 -19.30
CA ARG A 60 -11.37 10.21 -18.50
C ARG A 60 -12.03 11.40 -17.82
N LYS A 61 -13.24 11.76 -18.27
CA LYS A 61 -14.12 12.69 -17.56
C LYS A 61 -14.27 12.23 -16.10
N GLY A 62 -13.89 13.07 -15.14
CA GLY A 62 -14.16 12.86 -13.71
C GLY A 62 -12.97 12.46 -12.81
N LEU A 63 -11.74 12.37 -13.32
CA LEU A 63 -10.56 12.31 -12.44
C LEU A 63 -10.20 13.72 -11.94
N PRO A 64 -9.92 13.91 -10.64
CA PRO A 64 -9.58 15.23 -10.11
C PRO A 64 -8.24 15.71 -10.63
N LEU A 65 -8.11 17.02 -10.82
CA LEU A 65 -6.82 17.69 -10.95
C LEU A 65 -5.99 17.42 -9.69
N VAL A 66 -4.71 17.13 -9.88
CA VAL A 66 -3.79 16.74 -8.83
C VAL A 66 -2.48 17.48 -9.07
N HIS A 67 -1.83 17.91 -8.00
CA HIS A 67 -0.51 18.52 -8.08
C HIS A 67 0.54 17.51 -7.66
N LEU A 68 1.70 17.56 -8.34
CA LEU A 68 2.88 16.78 -7.98
C LEU A 68 3.85 17.62 -7.16
N TRP A 69 4.36 17.05 -6.07
CA TRP A 69 5.31 17.71 -5.16
C TRP A 69 6.22 16.70 -4.49
N GLU A 70 7.47 17.11 -4.27
CA GLU A 70 8.40 16.39 -3.43
C GLU A 70 8.06 16.65 -1.96
N ALA A 71 7.70 15.59 -1.25
CA ALA A 71 7.41 15.67 0.17
C ALA A 71 7.89 14.42 0.92
N PRO A 72 8.23 14.55 2.22
CA PRO A 72 8.48 13.39 3.06
C PRO A 72 7.23 12.51 3.15
N LEU A 73 7.40 11.20 2.98
CA LEU A 73 6.30 10.24 3.08
C LEU A 73 5.73 10.18 4.49
N THR A 74 4.41 10.34 4.59
CA THR A 74 3.64 10.06 5.80
C THR A 74 3.27 8.58 5.88
N LEU A 75 2.79 8.09 7.03
CA LEU A 75 2.32 6.70 7.16
C LEU A 75 1.24 6.34 6.10
N PRO A 76 0.17 7.14 5.90
CA PRO A 76 -0.78 6.90 4.81
C PRO A 76 -0.12 6.82 3.43
N SER A 77 0.81 7.73 3.12
CA SER A 77 1.51 7.74 1.83
C SER A 77 2.36 6.48 1.63
N VAL A 78 3.09 6.05 2.66
CA VAL A 78 3.87 4.80 2.63
C VAL A 78 2.98 3.59 2.32
N LEU A 79 1.84 3.48 2.98
CA LEU A 79 0.92 2.34 2.76
C LEU A 79 0.25 2.41 1.39
N GLY A 80 -0.10 3.60 0.92
CA GLY A 80 -0.66 3.82 -0.42
C GLY A 80 0.33 3.44 -1.53
N LEU A 81 1.56 3.94 -1.44
CA LEU A 81 2.64 3.59 -2.38
C LEU A 81 2.96 2.10 -2.33
N TYR A 82 3.01 1.52 -1.13
CA TYR A 82 3.24 0.10 -0.98
C TYR A 82 2.12 -0.74 -1.63
N LYS A 83 0.85 -0.35 -1.46
CA LYS A 83 -0.28 -1.01 -2.14
C LYS A 83 -0.13 -0.94 -3.66
N ALA A 84 0.19 0.23 -4.21
CA ALA A 84 0.42 0.41 -5.63
C ALA A 84 1.59 -0.47 -6.12
N HIS A 85 2.72 -0.46 -5.41
CA HIS A 85 3.89 -1.29 -5.71
C HIS A 85 3.56 -2.78 -5.76
N ILE A 86 2.80 -3.30 -4.78
CA ILE A 86 2.41 -4.71 -4.76
C ILE A 86 1.50 -5.06 -5.94
N LEU A 87 0.52 -4.20 -6.24
CA LEU A 87 -0.40 -4.42 -7.35
C LEU A 87 0.30 -4.37 -8.71
N GLU A 88 1.21 -3.41 -8.90
CA GLU A 88 2.00 -3.28 -10.12
C GLU A 88 2.95 -4.48 -10.30
N ARG A 89 3.64 -4.88 -9.22
CA ARG A 89 4.66 -5.92 -9.28
C ARG A 89 4.10 -7.34 -9.40
N PHE A 90 3.02 -7.65 -8.70
CA PHE A 90 2.50 -9.02 -8.58
C PHE A 90 1.07 -9.18 -9.10
N GLY A 91 0.28 -8.12 -9.09
CA GLY A 91 -1.16 -8.18 -9.36
C GLY A 91 -1.96 -8.83 -8.23
N GLN A 92 -3.22 -8.43 -8.13
CA GLN A 92 -4.15 -8.86 -7.08
C GLN A 92 -4.29 -10.39 -7.00
N SER A 93 -4.50 -11.07 -8.13
CA SER A 93 -4.73 -12.51 -8.17
C SER A 93 -3.54 -13.32 -7.64
N HIS A 94 -2.31 -12.86 -7.89
CA HIS A 94 -1.11 -13.51 -7.36
C HIS A 94 -1.06 -13.37 -5.83
N VAL A 95 -1.31 -12.16 -5.31
CA VAL A 95 -1.33 -11.91 -3.86
C VAL A 95 -2.38 -12.79 -3.17
N SER A 96 -3.59 -12.89 -3.73
CA SER A 96 -4.65 -13.76 -3.20
C SER A 96 -4.28 -15.23 -3.20
N ARG A 97 -3.63 -15.73 -4.25
CA ARG A 97 -3.18 -17.12 -4.31
C ARG A 97 -2.10 -17.43 -3.27
N GLU A 98 -1.11 -16.56 -3.14
CA GLU A 98 0.03 -16.81 -2.26
C GLU A 98 -0.32 -16.60 -0.78
N LEU A 99 -1.11 -15.56 -0.46
CA LEU A 99 -1.32 -15.08 0.91
C LEU A 99 -2.76 -15.21 1.41
N GLY A 100 -3.71 -15.60 0.55
CA GLY A 100 -5.14 -15.72 0.90
C GLY A 100 -5.36 -16.70 2.05
N GLY A 101 -6.19 -16.31 3.03
CA GLY A 101 -6.48 -17.14 4.21
C GLY A 101 -5.32 -17.32 5.20
N ARG A 102 -4.14 -16.73 4.96
CA ARG A 102 -2.96 -16.89 5.81
C ARG A 102 -2.87 -15.83 6.90
N GLN A 103 -2.13 -16.16 7.96
CA GLN A 103 -1.64 -15.18 8.91
C GLN A 103 -0.32 -14.61 8.39
N LEU A 104 -0.12 -13.30 8.50
CA LEU A 104 1.09 -12.63 8.03
C LEU A 104 1.89 -12.09 9.20
N ALA A 105 3.19 -12.35 9.21
CA ALA A 105 4.10 -11.93 10.26
C ALA A 105 5.09 -10.88 9.76
N CYS A 106 5.26 -9.80 10.51
CA CYS A 106 6.27 -8.79 10.23
C CYS A 106 6.81 -8.18 11.53
N TRP A 107 7.84 -7.34 11.43
CA TRP A 107 8.46 -6.71 12.60
C TRP A 107 7.74 -5.46 13.12
N CYS A 108 6.76 -4.94 12.37
CA CYS A 108 6.07 -3.70 12.73
C CYS A 108 5.27 -3.85 14.03
N ALA A 109 5.18 -2.76 14.79
CA ALA A 109 4.37 -2.68 16.00
C ALA A 109 2.87 -2.87 15.69
N LEU A 110 2.13 -3.43 16.67
CA LEU A 110 0.71 -3.78 16.48
C LEU A 110 -0.27 -2.60 16.65
N ASP A 111 0.19 -1.44 17.09
CA ASP A 111 -0.60 -0.25 17.45
C ASP A 111 -1.00 0.64 16.26
N GLN A 112 -0.33 0.46 15.11
CA GLN A 112 -0.58 1.24 13.90
C GLN A 112 -0.71 0.32 12.67
N PRO A 113 -1.37 0.75 11.58
CA PRO A 113 -1.41 -0.01 10.34
C PRO A 113 -0.01 -0.15 9.74
N CYS A 114 0.24 -1.27 9.06
CA CYS A 114 1.52 -1.56 8.43
C CYS A 114 1.34 -2.29 7.09
N HIS A 115 2.47 -2.64 6.45
CA HIS A 115 2.49 -3.34 5.17
C HIS A 115 1.78 -4.72 5.20
N ALA A 116 1.85 -5.46 6.31
CA ALA A 116 1.13 -6.73 6.44
C ALA A 116 -0.40 -6.56 6.39
N ASP A 117 -0.93 -5.41 6.86
CA ASP A 117 -2.37 -5.13 6.80
C ASP A 117 -2.81 -4.83 5.35
N VAL A 118 -1.95 -4.15 4.58
CA VAL A 118 -2.16 -3.96 3.14
C VAL A 118 -2.19 -5.31 2.42
N LEU A 119 -1.21 -6.19 2.68
CA LEU A 119 -1.19 -7.53 2.08
C LEU A 119 -2.39 -8.38 2.50
N LEU A 120 -2.82 -8.32 3.76
CA LEU A 120 -4.02 -9.02 4.23
C LEU A 120 -5.28 -8.50 3.52
N SER A 121 -5.40 -7.18 3.36
CA SER A 121 -6.51 -6.56 2.66
C SER A 121 -6.54 -6.99 1.20
N LEU A 122 -5.40 -6.93 0.50
CA LEU A 122 -5.28 -7.39 -0.87
C LEU A 122 -5.59 -8.89 -0.95
N ALA A 123 -4.86 -9.74 -0.23
CA ALA A 123 -4.99 -11.19 -0.34
C ALA A 123 -6.42 -11.72 -0.15
N ASN A 124 -7.22 -11.07 0.70
CA ASN A 124 -8.58 -11.49 1.03
C ASN A 124 -9.68 -10.65 0.37
N ALA A 125 -9.35 -9.65 -0.46
CA ALA A 125 -10.35 -8.94 -1.26
C ALA A 125 -10.90 -9.90 -2.32
N ARG A 126 -12.23 -9.99 -2.43
CA ARG A 126 -12.88 -10.66 -3.56
C ARG A 126 -12.47 -9.92 -4.82
N SER A 127 -11.76 -10.57 -5.73
CA SER A 127 -11.61 -10.08 -7.10
C SER A 127 -13.02 -9.94 -7.66
N ASN A 128 -13.58 -8.73 -7.74
CA ASN A 128 -14.90 -8.56 -8.33
C ASN A 128 -14.77 -8.80 -9.84
N PRO A 129 -15.28 -9.92 -10.40
CA PRO A 129 -15.20 -10.15 -11.83
C PRO A 129 -16.26 -9.33 -12.60
N SER A 130 -17.19 -8.65 -11.91
CA SER A 130 -18.33 -7.97 -12.55
C SER A 130 -18.02 -6.59 -13.14
N ALA A 131 -16.79 -6.08 -13.04
CA ALA A 131 -16.44 -4.78 -13.61
C ALA A 131 -16.17 -4.82 -15.15
N PHE A 132 -16.18 -6.01 -15.75
CA PHE A 132 -15.89 -6.21 -17.18
C PHE A 132 -16.95 -7.03 -17.94
N ALA A 133 -18.08 -7.37 -17.31
CA ALA A 133 -19.21 -7.98 -17.99
C ALA A 133 -20.34 -6.95 -18.03
N SER A 134 -20.32 -6.11 -19.06
CA SER A 134 -21.51 -5.45 -19.57
C SER A 134 -21.83 -6.12 -20.90
N ASP A 135 -23.00 -6.75 -20.96
CA ASP A 135 -23.68 -7.09 -22.22
C ASP A 135 -24.01 -5.83 -23.03
#